data_AF-A0A804NFB6-F1
#
_entry.id   AF-A0A804NFB6-F1
#
_cell.length_a   1.000
_cell.length_b   1.000
_cell.length_c   1.000
_cell.angle_alpha   90.00
_cell.angle_beta   90.00
_cell.angle_gamma   90.00
#
_symmetry.space_group_name_H-M   'P 1'
#
loop_
_entity.id
_entity.type
_entity.pdbx_description
1 polymer ?
#
loop_
_entity_poly.entity_id
_entity_poly.type
_entity_poly.pdbx_seq_one_letter_code
_entity_poly.pdbx_strand_id
1 'polypeptide(L)'
;MNFTEDVEWRPSFSRAYSKKAILQLCVGRRCLIFQLLHADYVPNTLDEFLSDPDYTFVGVGMAADVEQLENDYDLEVANAEDLAELTAKEMGRPDLRNAGLQGIARAVMDAHVEKPQRVRTGPWDASSLSDE
;
A
#
# COMPACT_ATOMS: atom_id res chain seq x y z
N MET A 1 -15.70 -7.52 -0.78
CA MET A 1 -15.34 -6.89 -2.07
C MET A 1 -13.82 -6.62 -2.02
N ASN A 2 -13.04 -6.91 -3.07
CA ASN A 2 -11.57 -6.86 -2.94
C ASN A 2 -11.02 -5.50 -3.37
N PHE A 3 -10.22 -4.88 -2.51
CA PHE A 3 -9.49 -3.63 -2.77
C PHE A 3 -8.00 -3.93 -2.81
N THR A 4 -7.28 -3.27 -3.71
CA THR A 4 -5.81 -3.30 -3.69
C THR A 4 -5.32 -2.05 -2.97
N GLU A 5 -4.52 -2.23 -1.93
CA GLU A 5 -3.84 -1.18 -1.19
C GLU A 5 -2.39 -1.10 -1.68
N ASP A 6 -1.91 0.11 -1.95
CA ASP A 6 -0.46 0.39 -2.06
C ASP A 6 -0.21 1.61 -1.17
N VAL A 7 0.80 1.55 -0.29
CA VAL A 7 1.14 2.66 0.60
C VAL A 7 2.53 3.13 0.22
N GLU A 8 2.66 4.34 -0.33
CA GLU A 8 3.95 4.92 -0.74
C GLU A 8 4.48 5.88 0.34
N TRP A 9 5.78 5.85 0.59
CA TRP A 9 6.44 6.71 1.59
C TRP A 9 7.73 7.31 1.05
N ARG A 10 8.14 8.44 1.63
CA ARG A 10 9.45 9.02 1.37
C ARG A 10 10.53 8.14 2.01
N PRO A 11 11.52 7.64 1.26
CA PRO A 11 12.62 6.90 1.87
C PRO A 11 13.45 7.84 2.74
N SER A 12 13.39 7.63 4.06
CA SER A 12 14.36 8.19 4.99
C SER A 12 15.71 7.52 4.74
N PHE A 13 16.72 8.27 4.27
CA PHE A 13 18.11 7.80 4.20
C PHE A 13 18.80 7.75 5.57
N SER A 14 18.03 8.03 6.64
CA SER A 14 18.43 7.82 8.01
C SER A 14 17.62 6.66 8.59
N ARG A 15 18.16 5.99 9.61
CA ARG A 15 17.43 4.95 10.35
C ARG A 15 16.24 5.49 11.16
N ALA A 16 15.93 6.78 11.02
CA ALA A 16 14.84 7.44 11.71
C ALA A 16 13.50 7.15 11.02
N TYR A 17 12.54 6.77 11.84
CA TYR A 17 11.13 6.57 11.51
C TYR A 17 10.56 7.72 10.66
N SER A 18 9.89 7.38 9.58
CA SER A 18 9.19 8.34 8.71
C SER A 18 7.72 7.97 8.64
N LYS A 19 6.85 8.89 9.07
CA LYS A 19 5.39 8.72 8.97
C LYS A 19 4.97 8.45 7.52
N LYS A 20 3.94 7.62 7.32
CA LYS A 20 3.37 7.39 5.99
C LYS A 20 2.80 8.69 5.42
N ALA A 21 3.29 9.11 4.25
CA ALA A 21 2.84 10.38 3.68
C ALA A 21 1.48 10.25 2.99
N ILE A 22 1.22 9.09 2.39
CA ILE A 22 0.11 8.85 1.47
C ILE A 22 -0.46 7.45 1.71
N LEU A 23 -1.79 7.35 1.72
CA LEU A 23 -2.56 6.11 1.58
C LEU A 23 -3.12 6.04 0.15
N GLN A 24 -2.89 4.94 -0.57
CA GLN A 24 -3.47 4.71 -1.90
C GLN A 24 -4.43 3.52 -1.87
N LEU A 25 -5.68 3.77 -2.23
CA LEU A 25 -6.74 2.77 -2.25
C LEU A 25 -7.25 2.62 -3.68
N CYS A 26 -7.16 1.41 -4.24
CA CYS A 26 -7.62 1.15 -5.60
C CYS A 26 -8.71 0.07 -5.64
N VAL A 27 -9.76 0.33 -6.43
CA VAL A 27 -10.83 -0.61 -6.76
C VAL A 27 -11.11 -0.60 -8.25
N GLY A 28 -10.87 -1.74 -8.90
CA GLY A 28 -10.99 -1.88 -10.35
C GLY A 28 -10.09 -0.91 -11.11
N ARG A 29 -10.66 0.18 -11.65
CA ARG A 29 -9.94 1.21 -12.43
C ARG A 29 -9.95 2.59 -11.76
N ARG A 30 -10.30 2.65 -10.47
CA ARG A 30 -10.38 3.89 -9.71
C ARG A 30 -9.42 3.79 -8.54
N CYS A 31 -8.65 4.84 -8.32
CA CYS A 31 -7.77 4.97 -7.18
C CYS A 31 -8.06 6.28 -6.45
N LEU A 32 -8.03 6.20 -5.12
CA LEU A 32 -8.02 7.33 -4.21
C LEU A 32 -6.59 7.48 -3.69
N ILE A 33 -6.07 8.70 -3.76
CA ILE A 33 -4.79 9.07 -3.15
C ILE A 33 -5.11 10.01 -1.99
N PHE A 34 -4.84 9.57 -0.77
CA PHE A 34 -5.09 10.34 0.45
C PHE A 34 -3.77 10.75 1.11
N GLN A 35 -3.44 12.04 1.09
CA GLN A 35 -2.20 12.57 1.65
C GLN A 35 -2.29 12.72 3.17
N LEU A 36 -2.13 11.61 3.90
CA LEU A 36 -2.18 11.52 5.37
C LEU A 36 -1.36 12.61 6.08
N LEU A 37 -0.16 12.92 5.59
CA LEU A 37 0.73 13.91 6.20
C LEU A 37 0.21 15.35 6.13
N HIS A 38 -0.64 15.63 5.15
CA HIS A 38 -1.18 16.97 4.87
C HIS A 38 -2.66 17.11 5.21
N ALA A 39 -3.28 16.05 5.71
CA ALA A 39 -4.67 16.10 6.13
C ALA A 39 -4.79 16.82 7.49
N ASP A 40 -5.68 17.82 7.57
CA ASP A 40 -5.99 18.48 8.85
C ASP A 40 -6.64 17.51 9.85
N TYR A 41 -7.33 16.51 9.32
CA TYR A 41 -7.94 15.41 10.08
C TYR A 41 -8.12 14.18 9.18
N VAL A 42 -8.18 13.01 9.81
CA VAL A 42 -8.58 11.75 9.15
C VAL A 42 -10.09 11.59 9.30
N PRO A 43 -10.87 11.46 8.21
CA PRO A 43 -12.32 11.29 8.32
C PRO A 43 -12.69 9.95 9.00
N ASN A 44 -13.63 9.95 9.93
CA ASN A 44 -14.13 8.72 10.57
C ASN A 44 -14.62 7.69 9.54
N THR A 45 -15.18 8.16 8.41
CA THR A 45 -15.63 7.26 7.34
C THR A 45 -14.48 6.48 6.68
N LEU A 46 -13.25 6.98 6.75
CA LEU A 46 -12.08 6.24 6.27
C LEU A 46 -11.72 5.12 7.25
N ASP A 47 -11.75 5.41 8.54
CA ASP A 47 -11.54 4.40 9.60
C ASP A 47 -12.64 3.32 9.56
N GLU A 48 -13.91 3.70 9.48
CA GLU A 48 -15.03 2.78 9.30
C GLU A 48 -14.89 1.91 8.04
N PHE A 49 -14.32 2.46 6.96
CA PHE A 49 -14.09 1.71 5.73
C PHE A 49 -12.93 0.71 5.85
N LEU A 50 -11.83 1.08 6.49
CA LEU A 50 -10.65 0.22 6.67
C LEU A 50 -10.91 -0.88 7.72
N SER A 51 -11.72 -0.58 8.74
CA SER A 51 -12.09 -1.50 9.82
C SER A 51 -13.29 -2.41 9.52
N ASP A 52 -13.93 -2.26 8.35
CA ASP A 52 -15.04 -3.12 7.94
C ASP A 52 -14.52 -4.50 7.46
N PRO A 53 -14.85 -5.60 8.16
CA PRO A 53 -14.37 -6.94 7.82
C PRO A 53 -14.97 -7.52 6.52
N ASP A 54 -16.02 -6.91 5.95
CA ASP A 54 -16.60 -7.32 4.67
C ASP A 54 -15.73 -6.88 3.46
N TYR A 55 -14.76 -6.00 3.71
CA TYR A 55 -13.73 -5.62 2.74
C TYR A 55 -12.44 -6.37 3.00
N THR A 56 -11.66 -6.56 1.94
CA THR A 56 -10.32 -7.13 2.02
C THR A 56 -9.36 -6.20 1.31
N PHE A 57 -8.32 -5.80 2.02
CA PHE A 57 -7.26 -4.93 1.54
C PHE A 57 -6.06 -5.79 1.16
N VAL A 58 -5.63 -5.69 -0.09
CA VAL A 58 -4.58 -6.56 -0.64
C VAL A 58 -3.41 -5.72 -1.10
N GLY A 59 -2.22 -6.01 -0.58
CA GLY A 59 -0.98 -5.35 -1.00
C GLY A 59 0.23 -6.23 -0.78
N VAL A 60 1.43 -5.70 -0.97
CA VAL A 60 2.68 -6.46 -0.79
C VAL A 60 3.41 -5.93 0.44
N GLY A 61 3.68 -6.78 1.43
CA GLY A 61 4.31 -6.38 2.68
C GLY A 61 3.35 -5.69 3.66
N MET A 62 2.04 -5.98 3.56
CA MET A 62 0.98 -5.24 4.26
C MET A 62 1.11 -5.20 5.78
N ALA A 63 1.68 -6.24 6.41
CA ALA A 63 1.77 -6.30 7.87
C ALA A 63 2.47 -5.07 8.48
N ALA A 64 3.56 -4.62 7.86
CA ALA A 64 4.29 -3.44 8.32
C ALA A 64 3.53 -2.14 8.02
N ASP A 65 2.78 -2.09 6.93
CA ASP A 65 2.00 -0.91 6.54
C ASP A 65 0.79 -0.72 7.45
N VAL A 66 0.07 -1.80 7.75
CA VAL A 66 -1.07 -1.81 8.69
C VAL A 66 -0.63 -1.41 10.09
N GLU A 67 0.45 -2.01 10.61
CA GLU A 67 1.00 -1.63 11.92
C GLU A 67 1.37 -0.15 11.95
N GLN A 68 1.91 0.39 10.86
CA GLN A 68 2.28 1.79 10.81
C GLN A 68 1.04 2.71 10.71
N LEU A 69 0.01 2.34 9.96
CA LEU A 69 -1.25 3.10 9.87
C LEU A 69 -1.93 3.19 11.23
N GLU A 70 -2.00 2.09 11.96
CA GLU A 70 -2.57 2.05 13.32
C GLU A 70 -1.77 2.96 14.25
N ASN A 71 -0.44 2.82 14.29
CA ASN A 71 0.41 3.59 15.21
C ASN A 71 0.49 5.09 14.90
N ASP A 72 0.46 5.49 13.62
CA ASP A 72 0.65 6.89 13.23
C ASP A 72 -0.64 7.71 13.13
N TYR A 73 -1.76 7.03 12.86
CA TYR A 73 -3.03 7.64 12.44
C TYR A 73 -4.26 7.05 13.11
N ASP A 74 -4.11 6.07 14.01
CA ASP A 74 -5.22 5.34 14.65
C ASP A 74 -6.18 4.72 13.62
N LEU A 75 -5.65 4.27 12.48
CA LEU A 75 -6.41 3.61 11.41
C LEU A 75 -6.24 2.09 11.50
N GLU A 76 -7.29 1.38 11.86
CA GLU A 76 -7.30 -0.10 11.88
C GLU A 76 -7.68 -0.65 10.50
N VAL A 77 -6.91 -1.62 10.00
CA VAL A 77 -7.27 -2.38 8.78
C VAL A 77 -7.69 -3.78 9.21
N ALA A 78 -9.01 -4.02 9.26
CA ALA A 78 -9.56 -5.24 9.86
C ALA A 78 -9.21 -6.52 9.09
N ASN A 79 -9.01 -6.40 7.77
CA ASN A 79 -8.78 -7.55 6.90
C ASN A 79 -7.76 -7.22 5.80
N ALA A 80 -6.49 -7.34 6.16
CA ALA A 80 -5.36 -7.18 5.26
C ALA A 80 -4.77 -8.53 4.84
N GLU A 81 -4.57 -8.70 3.53
CA GLU A 81 -4.00 -9.90 2.94
C GLU A 81 -2.73 -9.55 2.15
N ASP A 82 -1.70 -10.38 2.32
CA ASP A 82 -0.45 -10.22 1.57
C ASP A 82 -0.55 -10.92 0.21
N LEU A 83 -0.45 -10.13 -0.86
CA LEU A 83 -0.56 -10.60 -2.22
C LEU A 83 0.54 -11.60 -2.59
N ALA A 84 1.75 -11.47 -2.03
CA ALA A 84 2.85 -12.39 -2.29
C ALA A 84 2.56 -13.77 -1.68
N GLU A 85 2.05 -13.80 -0.44
CA GLU A 85 1.63 -15.03 0.23
C GLU A 85 0.45 -15.69 -0.50
N LEU A 86 -0.59 -14.92 -0.84
CA LEU A 86 -1.73 -15.40 -1.62
C LEU A 86 -1.28 -15.99 -2.96
N THR A 87 -0.46 -15.26 -3.71
CA THR A 87 0.04 -15.71 -5.02
C THR A 87 0.87 -16.99 -4.90
N ALA A 88 1.77 -17.05 -3.92
CA ALA A 88 2.61 -18.21 -3.69
C ALA A 88 1.79 -19.47 -3.37
N LYS A 89 0.74 -19.32 -2.56
CA LYS A 89 -0.18 -20.40 -2.20
C LYS A 89 -0.99 -20.86 -3.41
N GLU A 90 -1.67 -19.95 -4.09
CA GLU A 90 -2.57 -20.28 -5.21
C GLU A 90 -1.82 -20.85 -6.42
N MET A 91 -0.59 -20.41 -6.68
CA MET A 91 0.23 -20.91 -7.79
C MET A 91 1.09 -22.14 -7.42
N GLY A 92 1.12 -22.55 -6.15
CA GLY A 92 2.04 -23.59 -5.67
C GLY A 92 3.52 -23.21 -5.84
N ARG A 93 3.84 -21.91 -5.72
CA ARG A 93 5.15 -21.31 -5.97
C ARG A 93 5.69 -20.61 -4.71
N PRO A 94 6.25 -21.37 -3.73
CA PRO A 94 6.69 -20.82 -2.45
C PRO A 94 7.83 -19.80 -2.58
N ASP A 95 8.55 -19.80 -3.70
CA ASP A 95 9.57 -18.80 -4.03
C ASP A 95 8.98 -17.38 -4.19
N LEU A 96 7.68 -17.26 -4.51
CA LEU A 96 7.01 -15.98 -4.66
C LEU A 96 6.66 -15.28 -3.34
N ARG A 97 6.77 -15.96 -2.18
CA ARG A 97 6.43 -15.37 -0.87
C ARG A 97 7.26 -14.13 -0.54
N ASN A 98 8.46 -14.02 -1.11
CA ASN A 98 9.36 -12.88 -0.92
C ASN A 98 9.45 -11.99 -2.18
N ALA A 99 8.57 -12.21 -3.17
CA ALA A 99 8.56 -11.42 -4.39
C ALA A 99 7.90 -10.06 -4.12
N GLY A 100 8.54 -8.98 -4.59
CA GLY A 100 7.88 -7.69 -4.68
C GLY A 100 6.80 -7.67 -5.76
N LEU A 101 6.01 -6.58 -5.81
CA LEU A 101 4.91 -6.41 -6.76
C LEU A 101 5.31 -6.68 -8.22
N GLN A 102 6.52 -6.27 -8.64
CA GLN A 102 7.02 -6.54 -10.00
C GLN A 102 7.17 -8.04 -10.28
N GLY A 103 7.67 -8.80 -9.31
CA GLY A 103 7.85 -10.25 -9.43
C GLY A 103 6.50 -10.97 -9.50
N ILE A 104 5.55 -10.54 -8.67
CA ILE A 104 4.17 -11.07 -8.69
C ILE A 104 3.50 -10.76 -10.03
N ALA A 105 3.53 -9.50 -10.48
CA ALA A 105 2.93 -9.10 -11.76
C ALA A 105 3.52 -9.87 -12.94
N ARG A 106 4.83 -10.13 -12.91
CA ARG A 106 5.49 -10.98 -13.92
C ARG A 106 5.01 -12.42 -13.85
N ALA A 107 4.90 -13.01 -12.66
CA ALA A 107 4.50 -14.40 -12.51
C ALA A 107 3.03 -14.64 -12.88
N VAL A 108 2.14 -13.72 -12.53
CA VAL A 108 0.69 -13.87 -12.69
C VAL A 108 0.21 -13.39 -14.06
N MET A 109 0.71 -12.25 -14.54
CA MET A 109 0.19 -11.57 -15.74
C MET A 109 1.19 -11.53 -16.90
N ASP A 110 2.41 -12.06 -16.73
CA ASP A 110 3.56 -11.82 -17.63
C ASP A 110 3.80 -10.32 -17.91
N ALA A 111 3.37 -9.46 -16.97
CA ALA A 111 3.44 -8.03 -17.10
C ALA A 111 4.76 -7.49 -16.49
N HIS A 112 5.32 -6.47 -17.13
CA HIS A 112 6.41 -5.70 -16.55
C HIS A 112 5.85 -4.43 -15.91
N VAL A 113 6.01 -4.30 -14.59
CA VAL A 113 5.60 -3.10 -13.85
C VAL A 113 6.83 -2.22 -13.67
N GLU A 114 6.83 -1.06 -14.34
CA GLU A 114 7.87 -0.06 -14.13
C GLU A 114 7.62 0.65 -12.79
N LYS A 115 8.62 0.63 -11.90
CA LYS A 115 8.68 1.49 -10.70
C LYS A 115 9.98 2.29 -10.76
N PRO A 116 10.02 3.39 -11.54
CA PRO A 116 11.25 4.17 -11.70
C PRO A 116 11.73 4.68 -10.34
N GLN A 117 12.99 4.39 -10.01
CA GLN A 117 13.55 4.67 -8.68
C GLN A 117 13.38 6.14 -8.27
N ARG A 118 13.56 7.07 -9.21
CA ARG A 118 13.41 8.51 -9.00
C ARG A 118 12.02 8.93 -8.50
N VAL A 119 10.96 8.22 -8.92
CA VAL A 119 9.58 8.47 -8.49
C VAL A 119 9.36 7.84 -7.13
N ARG A 120 9.76 6.57 -6.96
CA ARG A 120 9.65 5.86 -5.67
C ARG A 120 10.39 6.56 -4.54
N THR A 121 11.51 7.22 -4.81
CA THR A 121 12.28 8.01 -3.84
C THR A 121 11.98 9.51 -3.92
N GLY A 122 10.86 9.88 -4.55
CA GLY A 122 10.46 11.25 -4.79
C GLY A 122 10.00 11.97 -3.52
N PRO A 123 9.62 13.26 -3.63
CA PRO A 123 9.13 14.07 -2.53
C PRO A 123 7.67 13.73 -2.20
N TRP A 124 7.40 12.51 -1.74
CA TRP A 124 6.05 12.06 -1.38
C TRP A 124 5.42 12.82 -0.20
N ASP A 125 6.22 13.61 0.54
CA ASP A 125 5.79 14.52 1.60
C ASP A 125 5.58 15.96 1.10
N ALA A 126 5.56 16.18 -0.22
CA ALA A 126 5.15 17.45 -0.80
C ALA A 126 3.63 17.55 -0.80
N SER A 127 3.10 18.73 -0.46
CA SER A 127 1.65 18.99 -0.42
C SER A 127 0.97 18.91 -1.79
N SER A 128 1.74 19.01 -2.88
CA SER A 128 1.29 18.79 -4.25
C SER A 128 2.17 17.73 -4.90
N LEU A 129 1.55 16.63 -5.30
CA LEU A 129 2.19 15.58 -6.08
C LEU A 129 2.29 15.98 -7.56
N SER A 130 3.29 15.43 -8.25
CA SER A 130 3.46 15.58 -9.70
C SER A 130 2.73 14.48 -10.47
N ASP A 131 2.40 14.75 -11.73
CA ASP A 131 1.82 13.76 -12.68
C ASP A 131 2.86 12.80 -13.30
N GLU A 132 4.09 12.82 -12.81
CA GLU A 132 5.23 12.06 -13.33
C GLU A 132 5.40 10.69 -12.65
#